data_AF-A0A956HDN0-F1
#
_entry.id   AF-A0A956HDN0-F1
#
_cell.length_a   1.000
_cell.length_b   1.000
_cell.length_c   1.000
_cell.angle_alpha   90.00
_cell.angle_beta   90.00
_cell.angle_gamma   90.00
#
_symmetry.space_group_name_H-M   'P 1'
#
loop_
_entity.id
_entity.type
_entity.pdbx_description
1 polymer ?
#
loop_
_entity_poly.entity_id
_entity_poly.type
_entity_poly.pdbx_seq_one_letter_code
_entity_poly.pdbx_strand_id
1 'polypeptide(L)'
;DDAALDQAAHAAVSGAFIASGQMCLAAERVLVNDAVYEPFVEQVVAIAKDVKQGPPLAGAWVDVGAMTMPRQVEIVAALVDDA
;
A
#
# COMPACT_ATOMS: atom_id res chain seq x y z
N ASP A 1 -2.44 -8.70 19.02
CA ASP A 1 -3.58 -7.87 19.51
C ASP A 1 -3.09 -6.72 20.40
N ASP A 2 -1.85 -6.79 20.87
CA ASP A 2 -1.12 -5.80 21.64
C ASP A 2 -0.32 -4.77 20.81
N ALA A 3 -0.21 -4.97 19.49
CA ALA A 3 0.43 -4.02 18.59
C ALA A 3 -0.31 -2.68 18.56
N ALA A 4 0.44 -1.57 18.45
CA ALA A 4 -0.14 -0.27 18.19
C ALA A 4 -0.76 -0.24 16.77
N LEU A 5 -2.08 -0.43 16.68
CA LEU A 5 -2.77 -0.65 15.40
C LEU A 5 -2.55 0.46 14.38
N ASP A 6 -2.59 1.72 14.81
CA ASP A 6 -2.36 2.88 13.95
C ASP A 6 -0.99 2.83 13.27
N GLN A 7 0.06 2.56 14.06
CA GLN A 7 1.43 2.42 13.54
C GLN A 7 1.56 1.20 12.64
N ALA A 8 0.94 0.08 13.02
CA ALA A 8 0.96 -1.14 12.22
C ALA A 8 0.25 -0.94 10.87
N ALA A 9 -0.88 -0.24 10.84
CA ALA A 9 -1.63 0.05 9.62
C ALA A 9 -0.83 1.00 8.70
N HIS A 10 -0.24 2.06 9.26
CA HIS A 10 0.65 2.96 8.52
C HIS A 10 1.88 2.23 7.96
N ALA A 11 2.49 1.33 8.74
CA ALA A 11 3.63 0.53 8.30
C ALA A 11 3.24 -0.46 7.19
N ALA A 12 2.06 -1.09 7.28
CA ALA A 12 1.54 -1.98 6.26
C ALA A 12 1.34 -1.24 4.92
N VAL A 13 0.65 -0.10 4.93
CA VAL A 13 0.43 0.72 3.71
C VAL A 13 1.76 1.20 3.15
N SER A 14 2.63 1.78 3.98
CA SER A 14 3.92 2.30 3.52
C SER A 14 4.82 1.19 2.96
N GLY A 15 4.88 0.04 3.64
CA GLY A 15 5.67 -1.12 3.22
C GLY A 15 5.16 -1.76 1.93
N ALA A 16 3.86 -1.67 1.65
CA ALA A 16 3.26 -2.16 0.41
C ALA A 16 3.44 -1.20 -0.76
N PHE A 17 3.33 0.12 -0.54
CA PHE A 17 3.28 1.11 -1.63
C PHE A 17 4.58 1.89 -1.87
N ILE A 18 5.60 1.77 -1.02
CA ILE A 18 6.90 2.40 -1.27
C ILE A 18 7.44 1.99 -2.65
N ALA A 19 7.96 2.95 -3.41
CA ALA A 19 8.39 2.76 -4.80
C ALA A 19 7.31 2.14 -5.72
N SER A 20 6.03 2.43 -5.44
CA SER A 20 4.88 1.84 -6.13
C SER A 20 4.80 0.32 -5.99
N GLY A 21 5.24 -0.20 -4.84
CA GLY A 21 5.33 -1.65 -4.56
C GLY A 21 6.44 -2.38 -5.30
N GLN A 22 7.28 -1.68 -6.07
CA GLN A 22 8.36 -2.27 -6.86
C GLN A 22 9.64 -2.45 -6.00
N MET A 23 9.50 -3.14 -4.88
CA MET A 23 10.59 -3.42 -3.95
C MET A 23 10.59 -4.91 -3.61
N CYS A 24 11.76 -5.56 -3.67
CA CYS A 24 11.87 -6.99 -3.36
C CYS A 24 11.53 -7.35 -1.90
N LEU A 25 11.52 -6.36 -1.02
CA LEU A 25 11.14 -6.47 0.39
C LEU A 25 9.80 -5.78 0.67
N ALA A 26 9.00 -5.49 -0.37
CA ALA A 26 7.67 -4.93 -0.19
C ALA A 26 6.80 -5.87 0.64
N ALA A 27 5.94 -5.28 1.47
CA ALA A 27 4.96 -6.03 2.22
C ALA A 27 3.81 -6.45 1.29
N GLU A 28 3.91 -7.65 0.71
CA GLU A 28 2.88 -8.22 -0.16
C GLU A 28 1.83 -9.05 0.61
N ARG A 29 2.15 -9.45 1.84
CA ARG A 29 1.26 -10.23 2.72
C ARG A 29 1.36 -9.75 4.15
N VAL A 30 0.21 -9.34 4.70
CA VAL A 30 0.08 -8.92 6.09
C VAL A 30 -0.69 -9.98 6.87
N LEU A 31 -0.10 -10.52 7.93
CA LEU A 31 -0.76 -11.46 8.85
C LEU A 31 -1.24 -10.69 10.07
N VAL A 32 -2.53 -10.82 10.37
CA VAL A 32 -3.18 -10.07 11.45
C VAL A 32 -3.84 -11.06 12.40
N ASN A 33 -3.73 -10.81 13.70
CA ASN A 33 -4.42 -11.62 14.69
C ASN A 33 -5.94 -11.36 14.60
N ASP A 34 -6.73 -12.43 14.61
CA ASP A 34 -8.20 -12.39 14.46
C ASP A 34 -8.88 -11.37 15.39
N ALA A 35 -8.39 -11.19 16.62
CA ALA A 35 -9.00 -10.28 17.60
C ALA A 35 -8.96 -8.79 17.18
N VAL A 36 -8.09 -8.43 16.24
CA VAL A 36 -7.92 -7.04 15.77
C VAL A 36 -8.01 -6.92 14.24
N TYR A 37 -8.46 -7.98 13.55
CA TYR A 37 -8.50 -8.02 12.09
C TYR A 37 -9.34 -6.89 11.49
N GLU A 38 -10.61 -6.80 11.88
CA GLU A 38 -11.54 -5.79 11.35
C GLU A 38 -11.05 -4.35 11.55
N PRO A 39 -10.71 -3.88 12.76
CA PRO A 39 -10.26 -2.51 12.95
C PRO A 39 -8.92 -2.22 12.23
N PHE A 40 -8.05 -3.22 12.08
CA PHE A 40 -6.82 -3.07 11.30
C PHE A 40 -7.13 -2.87 9.80
N VAL A 41 -8.01 -3.70 9.23
CA VAL A 41 -8.41 -3.60 7.81
C VAL A 41 -9.07 -2.26 7.53
N GLU A 42 -9.98 -1.80 8.40
CA GLU A 42 -10.63 -0.48 8.27
C GLU A 42 -9.60 0.66 8.22
N GLN A 43 -8.60 0.64 9.11
CA GLN A 43 -7.53 1.64 9.13
C GLN A 43 -6.64 1.56 7.89
N VAL A 44 -6.21 0.36 7.49
CA VAL A 44 -5.40 0.17 6.27
C VAL A 44 -6.13 0.72 5.05
N VAL A 45 -7.42 0.42 4.90
CA VAL A 45 -8.23 0.92 3.77
C VAL A 45 -8.36 2.45 3.82
N ALA A 46 -8.57 3.04 4.99
CA ALA A 46 -8.65 4.49 5.14
C ALA A 46 -7.33 5.16 4.74
N ILE A 47 -6.20 4.69 5.25
CA ILE A 47 -4.87 5.24 4.94
C ILE A 47 -4.57 5.05 3.45
N ALA A 48 -4.85 3.87 2.88
CA ALA A 48 -4.60 3.59 1.47
C ALA A 48 -5.41 4.49 0.52
N LYS A 49 -6.65 4.86 0.88
CA LYS A 49 -7.48 5.80 0.11
C LYS A 49 -6.92 7.23 0.08
N ASP A 50 -6.17 7.62 1.11
CA ASP A 50 -5.59 8.95 1.23
C ASP A 50 -4.21 9.07 0.56
N VAL A 51 -3.61 7.95 0.10
CA VAL A 51 -2.33 7.93 -0.62
C VAL A 51 -2.44 8.73 -1.93
N LYS A 52 -1.59 9.75 -2.07
CA LYS A 52 -1.54 10.60 -3.27
C LYS A 52 -0.50 10.07 -4.24
N GLN A 53 -0.95 9.49 -5.34
CA GLN A 53 -0.06 9.11 -6.44
C GLN A 53 0.09 10.26 -7.45
N GLY A 54 1.32 10.56 -7.86
CA GLY A 54 1.52 11.56 -8.91
C GLY A 54 2.98 11.86 -9.26
N PRO A 55 3.21 12.81 -10.18
CA PRO A 55 4.55 13.22 -10.59
C PRO A 55 5.26 14.05 -9.50
N PRO A 56 6.39 13.59 -8.95
CA PRO A 56 7.07 14.25 -7.82
C PRO A 56 7.66 15.62 -8.18
N LEU A 57 7.84 15.92 -9.47
CA LEU A 57 8.38 17.19 -9.95
C LEU A 57 7.31 18.22 -10.32
N ALA A 58 6.02 17.92 -10.11
CA ALA A 58 4.92 18.82 -10.48
C ALA A 58 4.56 19.87 -9.40
N GLY A 59 5.33 19.97 -8.32
CA GLY A 59 5.18 21.02 -7.29
C GLY A 59 4.12 20.74 -6.22
N ALA A 60 3.31 19.68 -6.35
CA ALA A 60 2.45 19.17 -5.30
C ALA A 60 3.14 18.03 -4.54
N TRP A 61 2.85 17.90 -3.24
CA TRP A 61 3.29 16.74 -2.47
C TRP A 61 2.54 15.49 -2.95
N VAL A 62 3.30 14.43 -3.20
CA VAL A 62 2.80 13.10 -3.57
C VAL A 62 3.49 12.07 -2.68
N ASP A 63 2.78 11.01 -2.35
CA ASP A 63 3.27 9.93 -1.48
C ASP A 63 3.92 8.82 -2.32
N VAL A 64 3.40 8.59 -3.54
CA VAL A 64 3.84 7.50 -4.43
C VAL A 64 3.99 8.00 -5.87
N GLY A 65 5.03 7.53 -6.56
CA GLY A 65 5.29 7.85 -7.96
C GLY A 65 4.59 6.92 -8.95
N ALA A 66 5.02 6.95 -10.22
CA ALA A 66 4.56 5.98 -11.22
C ALA A 66 5.21 4.61 -11.03
N MET A 67 4.64 3.58 -11.67
CA MET A 67 5.38 2.34 -11.92
C MET A 67 6.42 2.57 -13.03
N THR A 68 7.52 1.81 -13.00
CA THR A 68 8.69 2.06 -13.85
C THR A 68 8.45 1.69 -15.32
N MET A 69 7.69 0.63 -15.58
CA MET A 69 7.49 0.07 -16.93
C MET A 69 6.00 -0.06 -17.26
N PRO A 70 5.54 0.36 -18.45
CA PRO A 70 4.13 0.22 -18.86
C PRO A 70 3.59 -1.21 -18.74
N ARG A 71 4.37 -2.21 -19.17
CA ARG A 71 4.01 -3.63 -19.05
C ARG A 71 3.74 -4.06 -17.61
N GLN A 72 4.42 -3.47 -16.62
CA GLN A 72 4.22 -3.84 -15.23
C GLN A 72 2.85 -3.38 -14.71
N VAL A 73 2.33 -2.26 -15.23
CA VAL A 73 0.97 -1.79 -14.92
C VAL A 73 -0.05 -2.82 -15.38
N GLU A 74 0.11 -3.36 -16.60
CA GLU A 74 -0.78 -4.39 -17.15
C GLU A 74 -0.76 -5.67 -16.31
N ILE A 75 0.43 -6.12 -15.88
CA ILE A 75 0.57 -7.31 -15.03
C ILE A 75 -0.12 -7.12 -13.69
N VAL A 76 0.11 -5.99 -13.01
CA VAL A 76 -0.51 -5.72 -11.72
C VAL A 76 -2.01 -5.55 -11.84
N ALA A 77 -2.52 -4.87 -12.88
CA ALA A 77 -3.94 -4.77 -13.14
C ALA A 77 -4.59 -6.15 -13.34
N ALA A 78 -3.97 -7.04 -14.13
CA ALA A 78 -4.47 -8.39 -14.32
C ALA A 78 -4.49 -9.22 -13.03
N LEU A 79 -3.51 -9.05 -12.14
CA LEU A 79 -3.50 -9.72 -10.83
C LEU A 79 -4.60 -9.19 -9.89
N VAL A 80 -4.94 -7.91 -10.00
CA VAL A 80 -6.05 -7.32 -9.23
C VAL A 80 -7.41 -7.79 -9.77
N ASP A 81 -7.54 -7.92 -11.09
CA ASP A 81 -8.78 -8.40 -11.73
C ASP A 81 -9.05 -9.90 -11.50
N ASP A 82 -8.01 -10.70 -11.25
CA ASP A 82 -8.10 -12.14 -10.94
C ASP A 82 -8.43 -12.44 -9.46
N ALA A 83 -8.28 -11.46 -8.57
CA ALA A 83 -8.44 -11.62 -7.12
C ALA A 83 -9.90 -11.73 -6.66
#